data_AF-A0A939X375-F1
#
_entry.id   AF-A0A939X375-F1
#
_cell.length_a   1.000
_cell.length_b   1.000
_cell.length_c   1.000
_cell.angle_alpha   90.00
_cell.angle_beta   90.00
_cell.angle_gamma   90.00
#
_symmetry.space_group_name_H-M   'P 1'
#
loop_
_entity.id
_entity.type
_entity.pdbx_description
1 polymer ?
#
loop_
_entity_poly.entity_id
_entity_poly.type
_entity_poly.pdbx_seq_one_letter_code
_entity_poly.pdbx_strand_id
1 'polypeptide(L)'
;MEESKDLQTLYKVFRTFIYISLVVEFFEYAIAPELLDFWGGILLDLHGRLKLMDVYQDGHMLRSKIMTFLMICVTCVGTRNKKHLEFNAKQMVIYPITFGAVLMFFSVWVFNQHWNPTFFTLHSSTWIYFAMSIVGTVLVHVALDNISKYLKDGLLKDRFNYENESFEQMEEKVENKYSVNIPMRYYYKGKFRKGWVNVINPFRGTWVVGTPGSGKTFSIIEPFIRQHSAKGFAMVVYDYKFPTLAQKLYYHYRINKKAGTTPEGCQFNIINFVNVEYSRRVNPIQLKYISNLAAASETAETLLESLQKGKKEGSGGSDQFFQTSAVNFLAACIYFFCNYEKRPYDENGKELNYDKTIDPETGMIKPTGVVRDAMGNVTTPAYWLGKYSDMPHILSFLNESYETIFEVLMTDTEVAP
;
A
#
# COMPACT_ATOMS: atom_id res chain seq x y z
N MET A 1 5.44 13.12 -15.99
CA MET A 1 6.90 12.98 -16.02
C MET A 1 7.39 14.01 -17.03
N GLU A 2 7.94 15.12 -16.56
CA GLU A 2 8.51 16.18 -17.43
C GLU A 2 9.81 15.68 -18.08
N GLU A 3 10.14 16.18 -19.28
CA GLU A 3 11.33 15.76 -20.03
C GLU A 3 12.63 16.08 -19.27
N SER A 4 13.65 15.22 -19.38
CA SER A 4 15.02 15.61 -18.99
C SER A 4 15.50 16.74 -19.91
N LYS A 5 16.13 17.76 -19.33
CA LYS A 5 16.72 18.91 -20.05
C LYS A 5 17.69 18.46 -21.15
N ASP A 6 18.35 17.32 -20.97
CA ASP A 6 19.30 16.77 -21.94
C ASP A 6 18.61 16.32 -23.23
N LEU A 7 17.43 15.69 -23.10
CA LEU A 7 16.63 15.23 -24.24
C LEU A 7 16.11 16.43 -25.06
N GLN A 8 15.64 17.47 -24.38
CA GLN A 8 15.21 18.72 -25.02
C GLN A 8 16.35 19.41 -25.77
N THR A 9 17.55 19.38 -25.21
CA THR A 9 18.76 19.94 -25.83
C THR A 9 19.12 19.15 -27.08
N LEU A 10 19.07 17.82 -27.01
CA LEU A 10 19.32 16.93 -28.14
C LEU A 10 18.34 17.16 -29.31
N TYR A 11 17.04 17.33 -29.05
CA TYR A 11 16.07 17.64 -30.11
C TYR A 11 16.30 19.00 -30.76
N LYS A 12 16.70 20.01 -29.98
CA LYS A 12 17.07 21.32 -30.53
C LYS A 12 18.26 21.17 -31.48
N VAL A 13 19.26 20.38 -31.09
CA VAL A 13 20.44 20.09 -31.93
C VAL A 13 20.05 19.41 -33.24
N PHE A 14 19.23 18.34 -33.21
CA PHE A 14 18.76 17.66 -34.42
C PHE A 14 17.92 18.55 -35.34
N ARG A 15 17.06 19.41 -34.77
CA ARG A 15 16.30 20.39 -35.55
C ARG A 15 17.21 21.41 -36.23
N THR A 16 18.26 21.86 -35.56
CA THR A 16 19.25 22.78 -36.13
C THR A 16 19.99 22.13 -37.30
N PHE A 17 20.33 20.83 -37.22
CA PHE A 17 20.97 20.11 -38.32
C PHE A 17 20.15 20.10 -39.63
N ILE A 18 18.82 20.02 -39.55
CA ILE A 18 17.94 20.10 -40.74
C ILE A 18 18.06 21.47 -41.43
N TYR A 19 18.16 22.56 -40.66
CA TYR A 19 18.30 23.89 -41.25
C TYR A 19 19.73 24.15 -41.75
N ILE A 20 20.73 23.61 -41.06
CA ILE A 20 22.12 23.64 -41.54
C ILE A 20 22.23 22.91 -42.88
N SER A 21 21.59 21.74 -43.05
CA SER A 21 21.66 21.02 -44.33
C SER A 21 21.05 21.79 -45.50
N LEU A 22 20.00 22.59 -45.27
CA LEU A 22 19.45 23.48 -46.30
C LEU A 22 20.42 24.61 -46.68
N VAL A 23 21.14 25.17 -45.70
CA VAL A 23 22.15 26.20 -45.95
C VAL A 23 23.36 25.61 -46.68
N VAL A 24 23.79 24.40 -46.30
CA VAL A 24 24.85 23.67 -47.01
C VAL A 24 24.41 23.34 -48.43
N GLU A 25 23.20 22.85 -48.63
CA GLU A 25 22.64 22.61 -49.98
C GLU A 25 22.66 23.89 -50.82
N PHE A 26 22.23 25.03 -50.25
CA PHE A 26 22.29 26.32 -50.95
C PHE A 26 23.73 26.74 -51.26
N PHE A 27 24.65 26.58 -50.31
CA PHE A 27 26.06 26.89 -50.51
C PHE A 27 26.67 26.04 -51.64
N GLU A 28 26.37 24.74 -51.69
CA GLU A 28 26.93 23.81 -52.68
C GLU A 28 26.37 24.03 -54.09
N TYR A 29 25.06 24.21 -54.23
CA TYR A 29 24.39 24.28 -55.53
C TYR A 29 24.21 25.71 -56.07
N ALA A 30 24.04 26.71 -55.21
CA ALA A 30 23.77 28.08 -55.65
C ALA A 30 25.05 28.91 -55.85
N ILE A 31 26.11 28.64 -55.08
CA ILE A 31 27.32 29.47 -55.11
C ILE A 31 28.38 28.82 -56.00
N ALA A 32 28.76 29.54 -57.06
CA ALA A 32 29.85 29.12 -57.93
C ALA A 32 31.19 29.19 -57.17
N PRO A 33 32.10 28.20 -57.34
CA PRO A 33 33.43 28.20 -56.72
C PRO A 33 34.23 29.48 -56.99
N GLU A 34 34.04 30.08 -58.16
CA GLU A 34 34.70 31.32 -58.60
C GLU A 34 34.34 32.54 -57.72
N LEU A 35 33.19 32.52 -57.05
CA LEU A 35 32.75 33.58 -56.14
C LEU A 35 33.31 33.40 -54.71
N LEU A 36 33.94 32.27 -54.40
CA LEU A 36 34.40 31.88 -53.05
C LEU A 36 35.88 32.20 -52.77
N ASP A 37 36.61 32.75 -53.75
CA ASP A 37 38.07 32.99 -53.68
C ASP A 37 38.49 34.10 -52.68
N PHE A 38 37.52 34.75 -52.02
CA PHE A 38 37.73 35.89 -51.15
C PHE A 38 38.39 35.56 -49.78
N TRP A 39 38.52 34.28 -49.42
CA TRP A 39 39.01 33.82 -48.09
C TRP A 39 40.18 32.81 -48.18
N GLY A 40 41.17 33.07 -49.03
CA GLY A 40 42.43 32.29 -49.05
C GLY A 40 42.25 30.80 -49.34
N GLY A 41 41.25 30.44 -50.16
CA GLY A 41 40.98 29.06 -50.59
C GLY A 41 40.30 28.15 -49.57
N ILE A 42 40.05 28.57 -48.32
CA ILE A 42 39.44 27.71 -47.29
C ILE A 42 37.99 27.34 -47.65
N LEU A 43 37.20 28.31 -48.10
CA LEU A 43 35.82 28.07 -48.53
C LEU A 43 35.75 27.23 -49.82
N LEU A 44 36.74 27.38 -50.69
CA LEU A 44 36.88 26.59 -51.92
C LEU A 44 37.21 25.12 -51.62
N ASP A 45 38.13 24.87 -50.69
CA ASP A 45 38.46 23.51 -50.21
C ASP A 45 37.28 22.88 -49.47
N LEU A 46 36.53 23.64 -48.66
CA LEU A 46 35.32 23.15 -48.00
C LEU A 46 34.22 22.77 -49.00
N HIS A 47 33.94 23.64 -49.98
CA HIS A 47 32.99 23.38 -51.07
C HIS A 47 33.38 22.13 -51.87
N GLY A 48 34.65 22.04 -52.26
CA GLY A 48 35.19 20.87 -52.97
C GLY A 48 35.05 19.56 -52.18
N ARG A 49 35.28 19.58 -50.86
CA ARG A 49 35.14 18.39 -50.00
C ARG A 49 33.68 17.99 -49.78
N LEU A 50 32.77 18.95 -49.64
CA LEU A 50 31.34 18.66 -49.47
C LEU A 50 30.72 18.11 -50.77
N LYS A 51 31.17 18.57 -51.95
CA LYS A 51 30.82 17.97 -53.25
C LYS A 51 31.22 16.51 -53.42
N LEU A 52 32.21 16.01 -52.67
CA LEU A 52 32.57 14.58 -52.71
C LEU A 52 31.51 13.68 -52.06
N MET A 53 30.59 14.25 -51.28
CA MET A 53 29.46 13.50 -50.73
C MET A 53 28.40 13.28 -51.81
N ASP A 54 27.93 12.04 -51.95
CA ASP A 54 26.92 11.61 -52.96
C ASP A 54 25.59 12.41 -52.93
N VAL A 55 25.36 13.14 -51.84
CA VAL A 55 24.19 14.00 -51.59
C VAL A 55 24.31 15.37 -52.26
N TYR A 56 25.53 15.92 -52.39
CA TYR A 56 25.80 17.28 -52.87
C TYR A 56 26.52 17.32 -54.22
N GLN A 57 26.64 16.18 -54.92
CA GLN A 57 27.19 16.14 -56.27
C GLN A 57 26.32 16.90 -57.28
N ASP A 58 26.99 17.59 -58.20
CA ASP A 58 26.34 18.37 -59.26
C ASP A 58 25.35 17.53 -60.08
N GLY A 59 24.14 18.05 -60.30
CA GLY A 59 23.06 17.36 -61.02
C GLY A 59 22.20 16.42 -60.17
N HIS A 60 22.53 16.20 -58.89
CA HIS A 60 21.79 15.32 -57.98
C HIS A 60 21.06 16.06 -56.84
N MET A 61 20.56 17.29 -57.09
CA MET A 61 19.78 18.10 -56.13
C MET A 61 18.61 17.35 -55.50
N LEU A 62 17.97 16.44 -56.24
CA LEU A 62 16.89 15.60 -55.71
C LEU A 62 17.35 14.70 -54.54
N ARG A 63 18.60 14.22 -54.55
CA ARG A 63 19.17 13.41 -53.47
C ARG A 63 19.32 14.22 -52.17
N SER A 64 19.71 15.49 -52.28
CA SER A 64 19.74 16.42 -51.13
C SER A 64 18.36 16.65 -50.52
N LYS A 65 17.31 16.74 -51.34
CA LYS A 65 15.91 16.81 -50.86
C LYS A 65 15.47 15.53 -50.15
N ILE A 66 15.83 14.36 -50.69
CA ILE A 66 15.54 13.08 -50.06
C ILE A 66 16.30 12.96 -48.72
N MET A 67 17.56 13.36 -48.66
CA MET A 67 18.36 13.37 -47.42
C MET A 67 17.74 14.30 -46.37
N THR A 68 17.33 15.51 -46.77
CA THR A 68 16.64 16.45 -45.86
C THR A 68 15.34 15.85 -45.33
N PHE A 69 14.54 15.20 -46.19
CA PHE A 69 13.33 14.49 -45.77
C PHE A 69 13.62 13.35 -44.76
N LEU A 70 14.65 12.54 -45.01
CA LEU A 70 15.08 11.49 -44.09
C LEU A 70 15.52 12.04 -42.73
N MET A 71 16.26 13.16 -42.71
CA MET A 71 16.65 13.82 -41.46
C MET A 71 15.44 14.33 -40.67
N ILE A 72 14.41 14.84 -41.35
CA ILE A 72 13.15 15.21 -40.70
C ILE A 72 12.51 13.96 -40.07
N CYS A 73 12.41 12.85 -40.80
CA CYS A 73 11.84 11.60 -40.28
C CYS A 73 12.56 11.12 -39.01
N VAL A 74 13.90 11.08 -39.03
CA VAL A 74 14.72 10.69 -37.87
C VAL A 74 14.48 11.61 -36.68
N THR A 75 14.45 12.92 -36.92
CA THR A 75 14.23 13.93 -35.87
C THR A 75 12.83 13.80 -35.26
N CYS A 76 11.81 13.53 -36.09
CA CYS A 76 10.42 13.35 -35.66
C CYS A 76 10.18 12.04 -34.91
N VAL A 77 10.84 10.93 -35.27
CA VAL A 77 10.73 9.65 -34.53
C VAL A 77 11.11 9.81 -33.06
N GLY A 78 12.02 10.74 -32.77
CA GLY A 78 12.46 11.05 -31.41
C GLY A 78 11.41 11.74 -30.55
N THR A 79 10.52 12.58 -31.09
CA THR A 79 9.71 13.52 -30.29
C THR A 79 8.66 12.80 -29.41
N ARG A 80 8.44 13.31 -28.20
CA ARG A 80 7.47 12.75 -27.22
C ARG A 80 6.33 13.72 -26.94
N ASN A 81 5.23 13.13 -26.48
CA ASN A 81 3.90 13.73 -26.47
C ASN A 81 3.78 14.87 -25.45
N LYS A 82 3.10 15.98 -25.83
CA LYS A 82 2.55 16.96 -24.87
C LYS A 82 1.06 16.66 -24.72
N LYS A 83 0.60 16.46 -23.48
CA LYS A 83 -0.79 16.11 -23.18
C LYS A 83 -1.74 17.25 -23.60
N HIS A 84 -2.90 16.87 -24.14
CA HIS A 84 -4.02 17.71 -24.57
C HIS A 84 -3.80 18.54 -25.83
N LEU A 85 -3.89 17.90 -27.00
CA LEU A 85 -4.11 18.58 -28.28
C LEU A 85 -5.40 18.03 -28.89
N GLU A 86 -6.37 18.91 -29.18
CA GLU A 86 -7.48 18.57 -30.07
C GLU A 86 -6.91 18.30 -31.47
N PHE A 87 -6.69 17.02 -31.78
CA PHE A 87 -6.01 16.63 -33.00
C PHE A 87 -6.93 16.71 -34.22
N ASN A 88 -6.73 17.72 -35.06
CA ASN A 88 -7.38 17.80 -36.37
C ASN A 88 -6.42 17.32 -37.47
N ALA A 89 -6.59 16.05 -37.89
CA ALA A 89 -5.71 15.42 -38.88
C ALA A 89 -5.60 16.21 -40.19
N LYS A 90 -6.68 16.87 -40.63
CA LYS A 90 -6.67 17.62 -41.90
C LYS A 90 -5.78 18.85 -41.82
N GLN A 91 -5.95 19.67 -40.79
CA GLN A 91 -5.22 20.92 -40.61
C GLN A 91 -3.79 20.72 -40.12
N MET A 92 -3.57 19.76 -39.22
CA MET A 92 -2.28 19.59 -38.55
C MET A 92 -1.31 18.67 -39.30
N VAL A 93 -1.82 17.80 -40.20
CA VAL A 93 -1.01 16.79 -40.89
C VAL A 93 -1.21 16.84 -42.40
N ILE A 94 -2.44 16.67 -42.90
CA ILE A 94 -2.67 16.45 -44.35
C ILE A 94 -2.33 17.69 -45.18
N TYR A 95 -2.79 18.89 -44.81
CA TYR A 95 -2.46 20.10 -45.59
C TYR A 95 -0.97 20.46 -45.52
N PRO A 96 -0.32 20.50 -44.34
CA PRO A 96 1.10 20.88 -44.27
C PRO A 96 2.03 19.85 -44.93
N ILE A 97 1.75 18.54 -44.84
CA ILE A 97 2.61 17.53 -45.47
C ILE A 97 2.48 17.54 -46.99
N THR A 98 1.27 17.68 -47.52
CA THR A 98 1.04 17.68 -48.98
C THR A 98 1.57 18.96 -49.60
N PHE A 99 1.23 20.14 -49.05
CA PHE A 99 1.75 21.41 -49.54
C PHE A 99 3.27 21.52 -49.35
N GLY A 100 3.79 21.08 -48.20
CA GLY A 100 5.23 21.10 -47.89
C GLY A 100 6.04 20.20 -48.82
N ALA A 101 5.59 18.97 -49.08
CA ALA A 101 6.28 18.05 -49.99
C ALA A 101 6.25 18.56 -51.43
N VAL A 102 5.09 19.03 -51.91
CA VAL A 102 4.98 19.64 -53.24
C VAL A 102 5.94 20.81 -53.37
N LEU A 103 5.97 21.73 -52.39
CA LEU A 103 6.86 22.90 -52.42
C LEU A 103 8.34 22.51 -52.40
N MET A 104 8.70 21.51 -51.58
CA MET A 104 10.07 21.01 -51.45
C MET A 104 10.58 20.36 -52.74
N PHE A 105 9.79 19.51 -53.40
CA PHE A 105 10.21 18.87 -54.65
C PHE A 105 10.07 19.78 -55.87
N PHE A 106 9.05 20.65 -55.90
CA PHE A 106 8.88 21.64 -56.96
C PHE A 106 10.01 22.69 -56.94
N SER A 107 10.63 22.95 -55.79
CA SER A 107 11.83 23.82 -55.71
C SER A 107 12.97 23.35 -56.61
N VAL A 108 13.13 22.04 -56.82
CA VAL A 108 14.15 21.47 -57.73
C VAL A 108 13.87 21.86 -59.18
N TRP A 109 12.60 21.87 -59.58
CA TRP A 109 12.22 22.31 -60.92
C TRP A 109 12.47 23.81 -61.10
N VAL A 110 12.11 24.63 -60.11
CA VAL A 110 12.30 26.10 -60.13
C VAL A 110 13.78 26.45 -60.26
N PHE A 111 14.66 25.76 -59.54
CA PHE A 111 16.11 25.94 -59.62
C PHE A 111 16.63 25.84 -61.07
N ASN A 112 16.11 24.90 -61.85
CA ASN A 112 16.56 24.64 -63.22
C ASN A 112 16.09 25.69 -64.26
N GLN A 113 15.18 26.61 -63.94
CA GLN A 113 14.57 27.51 -64.93
C GLN A 113 15.36 28.80 -65.25
N HIS A 114 16.39 29.14 -64.47
CA HIS A 114 17.29 30.29 -64.70
C HIS A 114 16.58 31.61 -65.07
N TRP A 115 15.67 32.09 -64.22
CA TRP A 115 14.87 33.30 -64.50
C TRP A 115 15.68 34.60 -64.38
N ASN A 116 15.34 35.58 -65.23
CA ASN A 116 15.85 36.95 -65.19
C ASN A 116 14.84 37.88 -64.52
N PRO A 117 15.25 38.90 -63.73
CA PRO A 117 16.61 39.41 -63.56
C PRO A 117 17.47 38.62 -62.55
N THR A 118 18.78 38.82 -62.62
CA THR A 118 19.77 38.30 -61.67
C THR A 118 19.94 39.27 -60.50
N PHE A 119 19.92 38.75 -59.27
CA PHE A 119 20.17 39.50 -58.04
C PHE A 119 21.39 38.92 -57.33
N PHE A 120 22.36 39.77 -56.97
CA PHE A 120 23.60 39.34 -56.28
C PHE A 120 24.30 38.18 -57.00
N THR A 121 24.56 38.32 -58.31
CA THR A 121 25.18 37.31 -59.19
C THR A 121 24.41 35.98 -59.40
N LEU A 122 23.27 35.79 -58.71
CA LEU A 122 22.42 34.59 -58.84
C LEU A 122 21.11 34.89 -59.58
N HIS A 123 20.57 33.91 -60.29
CA HIS A 123 19.25 34.03 -60.93
C HIS A 123 18.13 34.19 -59.90
N SER A 124 17.07 34.93 -60.24
CA SER A 124 15.90 35.08 -59.36
C SER A 124 15.23 33.74 -59.02
N SER A 125 15.28 32.77 -59.93
CA SER A 125 14.85 31.39 -59.68
C SER A 125 15.60 30.72 -58.52
N THR A 126 16.86 31.11 -58.26
CA THR A 126 17.69 30.55 -57.19
C THR A 126 17.22 31.02 -55.81
N TRP A 127 16.88 32.30 -55.68
CA TRP A 127 16.32 32.83 -54.44
C TRP A 127 14.94 32.24 -54.13
N ILE A 128 14.12 32.06 -55.15
CA ILE A 128 12.78 31.48 -55.02
C ILE A 128 12.87 29.99 -54.65
N TYR A 129 13.79 29.22 -55.24
CA TYR A 129 14.02 27.83 -54.86
C TYR A 129 14.39 27.72 -53.37
N PHE A 130 15.28 28.59 -52.88
CA PHE A 130 15.74 28.54 -51.50
C PHE A 130 14.60 28.83 -50.52
N ALA A 131 13.81 29.87 -50.80
CA ALA A 131 12.62 30.19 -50.00
C ALA A 131 11.61 29.03 -49.98
N MET A 132 11.32 28.44 -51.14
CA MET A 132 10.43 27.28 -51.27
C MET A 132 10.97 26.05 -50.52
N SER A 133 12.28 25.85 -50.52
CA SER A 133 12.95 24.76 -49.81
C SER A 133 12.82 24.89 -48.30
N ILE A 134 13.00 26.11 -47.76
CA ILE A 134 12.84 26.39 -46.34
C ILE A 134 11.38 26.18 -45.92
N VAL A 135 10.44 26.82 -46.62
CA VAL A 135 9.01 26.73 -46.29
C VAL A 135 8.51 25.29 -46.40
N GLY A 136 8.92 24.57 -47.45
CA GLY A 136 8.55 23.17 -47.67
C GLY A 136 9.06 22.27 -46.55
N THR A 137 10.32 22.44 -46.17
CA THR A 137 10.97 21.68 -45.07
C THR A 137 10.29 21.94 -43.73
N VAL A 138 9.98 23.21 -43.41
CA VAL A 138 9.28 23.57 -42.16
C VAL A 138 7.91 22.92 -42.09
N LEU A 139 7.13 22.97 -43.18
CA LEU A 139 5.78 22.39 -43.22
C LEU A 139 5.79 20.87 -43.07
N VAL A 140 6.71 20.17 -43.76
CA VAL A 140 6.89 18.72 -43.64
C VAL A 140 7.31 18.35 -42.21
N HIS A 141 8.24 19.11 -41.61
CA HIS A 141 8.67 18.89 -40.23
C HIS A 141 7.52 19.07 -39.23
N VAL A 142 6.74 20.14 -39.34
CA VAL A 142 5.56 20.35 -38.47
C VAL A 142 4.56 19.20 -38.60
N ALA A 143 4.28 18.73 -39.82
CA ALA A 143 3.36 17.62 -40.03
C ALA A 143 3.86 16.30 -39.43
N LEU A 144 5.12 15.94 -39.68
CA LEU A 144 5.72 14.70 -39.19
C LEU A 144 5.89 14.71 -37.66
N ASP A 145 6.18 15.86 -37.06
CA ASP A 145 6.22 16.01 -35.60
C ASP A 145 4.82 15.81 -34.98
N ASN A 146 3.77 16.32 -35.62
CA ASN A 146 2.38 16.09 -35.19
C ASN A 146 1.96 14.62 -35.34
N ILE A 147 2.39 13.93 -36.41
CA ILE A 147 2.16 12.48 -36.59
C ILE A 147 2.83 11.68 -35.48
N SER A 148 4.11 11.98 -35.18
CA SER A 148 4.89 11.25 -34.17
C SER A 148 4.28 11.36 -32.77
N LYS A 149 3.77 12.55 -32.42
CA LYS A 149 3.03 12.79 -31.18
C LYS A 149 1.75 11.96 -31.09
N TYR A 150 0.99 11.84 -32.18
CA TYR A 150 -0.26 11.07 -32.20
C TYR A 150 -0.04 9.55 -32.16
N LEU A 151 0.88 9.01 -32.96
CA LEU A 151 1.10 7.56 -33.06
C LEU A 151 1.62 6.94 -31.74
N LYS A 152 2.39 7.67 -30.94
CA LYS A 152 2.87 7.20 -29.65
C LYS A 152 1.78 7.13 -28.56
N ASP A 153 0.65 7.83 -28.74
CA ASP A 153 -0.49 7.78 -27.81
C ASP A 153 -1.32 6.48 -27.95
N GLY A 154 -1.26 5.82 -29.11
CA GLY A 154 -2.03 4.59 -29.37
C GLY A 154 -1.34 3.29 -28.96
N LEU A 155 0.00 3.26 -28.91
CA LEU A 155 0.79 2.05 -28.66
C LEU A 155 1.12 1.79 -27.17
N LEU A 156 0.94 2.80 -26.32
CA LEU A 156 1.04 2.68 -24.87
C LEU A 156 -0.34 2.97 -24.28
N LYS A 157 -1.31 2.08 -24.53
CA LYS A 157 -2.59 2.08 -23.80
C LYS A 157 -2.29 2.25 -22.31
N ASP A 158 -3.02 3.16 -21.68
CA ASP A 158 -2.83 3.56 -20.28
C ASP A 158 -2.48 2.35 -19.39
N ARG A 159 -1.36 2.43 -18.68
CA ARG A 159 -0.90 1.36 -17.78
C ARG A 159 -1.88 1.15 -16.62
N PHE A 160 -2.69 2.15 -16.30
CA PHE A 160 -3.73 2.14 -15.26
C PHE A 160 -5.13 2.03 -15.88
N ASN A 161 -5.31 1.09 -16.82
CA ASN A 161 -6.62 0.76 -17.35
C ASN A 161 -7.16 -0.52 -16.69
N TYR A 162 -8.49 -0.68 -16.64
CA TYR A 162 -9.16 -1.84 -16.03
C TYR A 162 -8.65 -3.20 -16.53
N GLU A 163 -8.18 -3.27 -17.78
CA GLU A 163 -7.66 -4.50 -18.38
C GLU A 163 -6.25 -4.82 -17.87
N ASN A 164 -5.39 -3.80 -17.74
CA ASN A 164 -4.01 -3.90 -17.27
C ASN A 164 -3.92 -4.04 -15.75
N GLU A 165 -4.89 -3.49 -15.01
CA GLU A 165 -5.03 -3.67 -13.56
C GLU A 165 -5.73 -5.00 -13.21
N SER A 166 -6.32 -5.67 -14.19
CA SER A 166 -6.93 -6.98 -13.99
C SER A 166 -5.92 -8.12 -14.02
N PHE A 167 -6.13 -9.09 -13.14
CA PHE A 167 -5.38 -10.33 -13.12
C PHE A 167 -6.30 -11.51 -12.85
N GLU A 168 -5.85 -12.70 -13.26
CA GLU A 168 -6.57 -13.94 -13.03
C GLU A 168 -6.72 -14.20 -11.53
N GLN A 169 -7.93 -14.60 -11.13
CA GLN A 169 -8.25 -14.94 -9.76
C GLN A 169 -8.70 -16.39 -9.69
N MET A 170 -8.65 -16.97 -8.48
CA MET A 170 -9.15 -18.32 -8.23
C MET A 170 -10.65 -18.41 -8.53
N GLU A 171 -11.01 -19.23 -9.52
CA GLU A 171 -12.41 -19.52 -9.88
C GLU A 171 -13.01 -20.67 -9.05
N GLU A 172 -12.16 -21.50 -8.46
CA GLU A 172 -12.57 -22.67 -7.67
C GLU A 172 -12.62 -22.37 -6.17
N LYS A 173 -13.62 -22.94 -5.49
CA LYS A 173 -13.76 -22.87 -4.04
C LYS A 173 -12.88 -23.95 -3.40
N VAL A 174 -11.82 -23.54 -2.72
CA VAL A 174 -10.92 -24.45 -1.99
C VAL A 174 -11.33 -24.49 -0.51
N GLU A 175 -12.14 -25.46 -0.14
CA GLU A 175 -12.67 -25.60 1.22
C GLU A 175 -11.87 -26.60 2.06
N ASN A 176 -11.59 -26.25 3.31
CA ASN A 176 -10.99 -27.14 4.31
C ASN A 176 -11.58 -26.85 5.71
N LYS A 177 -11.12 -27.59 6.74
CA LYS A 177 -11.58 -27.47 8.13
C LYS A 177 -11.46 -26.06 8.72
N TYR A 178 -10.53 -25.24 8.24
CA TYR A 178 -10.19 -23.92 8.77
C TYR A 178 -10.57 -22.76 7.85
N SER A 179 -10.82 -23.06 6.57
CA SER A 179 -10.89 -22.04 5.53
C SER A 179 -12.07 -21.08 5.70
N VAL A 180 -11.94 -19.89 5.15
CA VAL A 180 -13.08 -18.99 4.89
C VAL A 180 -13.13 -18.71 3.41
N ASN A 181 -14.26 -19.05 2.78
CA ASN A 181 -14.44 -18.95 1.35
C ASN A 181 -15.49 -17.87 1.04
N ILE A 182 -15.10 -16.81 0.34
CA ILE A 182 -15.95 -15.64 0.08
C ILE A 182 -16.18 -15.54 -1.43
N PRO A 183 -17.43 -15.57 -1.91
CA PRO A 183 -17.71 -15.43 -3.33
C PRO A 183 -17.41 -14.01 -3.79
N MET A 184 -16.77 -13.88 -4.95
CA MET A 184 -16.46 -12.60 -5.55
C MET A 184 -16.71 -12.59 -7.06
N ARG A 185 -16.69 -11.39 -7.64
CA ARG A 185 -16.66 -11.18 -9.10
C ARG A 185 -15.40 -10.40 -9.42
N TYR A 186 -14.69 -10.84 -10.46
CA TYR A 186 -13.51 -10.15 -10.94
C TYR A 186 -13.60 -9.96 -12.45
N TYR A 187 -12.96 -8.93 -12.97
CA TYR A 187 -12.88 -8.66 -14.40
C TYR A 187 -11.53 -9.18 -14.88
N TYR A 188 -11.49 -9.89 -16.01
CA TYR A 188 -10.26 -10.37 -16.63
C TYR A 188 -10.49 -10.75 -18.10
N LYS A 189 -9.62 -10.30 -19.01
CA LYS A 189 -9.68 -10.58 -20.46
C LYS A 189 -11.03 -10.16 -21.07
N GLY A 190 -11.45 -8.92 -20.86
CA GLY A 190 -12.66 -8.37 -21.49
C GLY A 190 -13.99 -8.81 -20.86
N LYS A 191 -13.99 -9.61 -19.78
CA LYS A 191 -15.20 -10.23 -19.23
C LYS A 191 -15.20 -10.28 -17.70
N PHE A 192 -16.39 -10.13 -17.12
CA PHE A 192 -16.62 -10.42 -15.70
C PHE A 192 -16.75 -11.93 -15.49
N ARG A 193 -16.03 -12.43 -14.50
CA ARG A 193 -15.99 -13.83 -14.07
C ARG A 193 -16.40 -13.94 -12.61
N LYS A 194 -16.87 -15.12 -12.21
CA LYS A 194 -17.11 -15.46 -10.81
C LYS A 194 -15.84 -16.10 -10.25
N GLY A 195 -15.51 -15.79 -9.01
CA GLY A 195 -14.37 -16.40 -8.33
C GLY A 195 -14.57 -16.44 -6.83
N TRP A 196 -13.51 -16.87 -6.13
CA TRP A 196 -13.52 -17.07 -4.69
C TRP A 196 -12.27 -16.47 -4.05
N VAL A 197 -12.48 -15.71 -2.98
CA VAL A 197 -11.41 -15.40 -2.04
C VAL A 197 -11.34 -16.55 -1.05
N ASN A 198 -10.31 -17.38 -1.18
CA ASN A 198 -10.09 -18.56 -0.35
C ASN A 198 -9.03 -18.23 0.72
N VAL A 199 -9.46 -17.93 1.95
CA VAL A 199 -8.55 -17.83 3.09
C VAL A 199 -8.31 -19.24 3.63
N ILE A 200 -7.29 -19.91 3.13
CA ILE A 200 -7.04 -21.35 3.36
C ILE A 200 -6.54 -21.61 4.79
N ASN A 201 -5.67 -20.73 5.31
CA ASN A 201 -5.06 -20.86 6.64
C ASN A 201 -5.14 -19.51 7.39
N PRO A 202 -6.25 -19.24 8.11
CA PRO A 202 -6.43 -18.01 8.86
C PRO A 202 -5.54 -17.90 10.12
N PHE A 203 -4.87 -18.98 10.56
CA PHE A 203 -4.00 -18.96 11.73
C PHE A 203 -2.74 -18.10 11.54
N ARG A 204 -2.37 -17.77 10.29
CA ARG A 204 -1.27 -16.86 9.99
C ARG A 204 -1.61 -15.38 10.22
N GLY A 205 -2.80 -15.09 10.72
CA GLY A 205 -3.35 -13.74 10.79
C GLY A 205 -4.02 -13.34 9.49
N THR A 206 -5.07 -12.52 9.58
CA THR A 206 -5.77 -11.94 8.43
C THR A 206 -5.98 -10.46 8.69
N TRP A 207 -5.26 -9.61 7.96
CA TRP A 207 -5.38 -8.16 8.09
C TRP A 207 -6.32 -7.61 7.02
N VAL A 208 -7.42 -6.98 7.45
CA VAL A 208 -8.39 -6.33 6.57
C VAL A 208 -8.24 -4.81 6.68
N VAL A 209 -7.78 -4.18 5.60
CA VAL A 209 -7.59 -2.72 5.50
C VAL A 209 -8.62 -2.12 4.56
N GLY A 210 -9.11 -0.93 4.89
CA GLY A 210 -10.02 -0.18 4.02
C GLY A 210 -10.55 1.07 4.71
N THR A 211 -10.97 2.05 3.92
CA THR A 211 -11.55 3.30 4.41
C THR A 211 -12.86 3.07 5.17
N PRO A 212 -13.30 4.01 6.03
CA PRO A 212 -14.64 3.97 6.60
C PRO A 212 -15.70 3.85 5.50
N GLY A 213 -16.71 2.98 5.69
CA GLY A 213 -17.77 2.76 4.70
C GLY A 213 -17.46 1.78 3.56
N SER A 214 -16.21 1.29 3.42
CA SER A 214 -15.82 0.33 2.36
C SER A 214 -16.43 -1.08 2.46
N GLY A 215 -17.27 -1.35 3.45
CA GLY A 215 -17.96 -2.64 3.59
C GLY A 215 -17.14 -3.79 4.19
N LYS A 216 -15.98 -3.53 4.81
CA LYS A 216 -15.13 -4.56 5.47
C LYS A 216 -15.91 -5.57 6.32
N THR A 217 -16.82 -5.07 7.15
CA THR A 217 -17.63 -5.89 8.05
C THR A 217 -18.48 -6.89 7.29
N PHE A 218 -19.28 -6.41 6.33
CA PHE A 218 -20.17 -7.24 5.53
C PHE A 218 -19.39 -8.19 4.60
N SER A 219 -18.36 -7.67 3.92
CA SER A 219 -17.66 -8.41 2.87
C SER A 219 -16.68 -9.45 3.39
N ILE A 220 -16.09 -9.25 4.58
CA ILE A 220 -15.06 -10.16 5.13
C ILE A 220 -15.43 -10.67 6.52
N ILE A 221 -15.71 -9.79 7.49
CA ILE A 221 -15.87 -10.19 8.91
C ILE A 221 -17.12 -11.05 9.13
N GLU A 222 -18.26 -10.72 8.52
CA GLU A 222 -19.48 -11.52 8.62
C GLU A 222 -19.30 -12.94 8.02
N PRO A 223 -18.68 -13.12 6.83
CA PRO A 223 -18.31 -14.45 6.33
C PRO A 223 -17.43 -15.26 7.28
N PHE A 224 -16.47 -14.63 7.97
CA PHE A 224 -15.66 -15.29 9.00
C PHE A 224 -16.54 -15.78 10.15
N ILE A 225 -17.35 -14.89 10.75
CA ILE A 225 -18.26 -15.24 11.84
C ILE A 225 -19.17 -16.41 11.44
N ARG A 226 -19.79 -16.33 10.25
CA ARG A 226 -20.71 -17.36 9.77
C ARG A 226 -20.01 -18.71 9.58
N GLN A 227 -18.89 -18.73 8.87
CA GLN A 227 -18.22 -19.98 8.49
C GLN A 227 -17.48 -20.62 9.67
N HIS A 228 -16.76 -19.84 10.47
CA HIS A 228 -16.07 -20.36 11.64
C HIS A 228 -17.04 -20.78 12.74
N SER A 229 -18.16 -20.07 12.95
CA SER A 229 -19.21 -20.55 13.86
C SER A 229 -19.78 -21.89 13.41
N ALA A 230 -20.07 -22.05 12.11
CA ALA A 230 -20.60 -23.31 11.58
C ALA A 230 -19.60 -24.47 11.67
N LYS A 231 -18.29 -24.16 11.62
CA LYS A 231 -17.20 -25.13 11.80
C LYS A 231 -16.86 -25.42 13.28
N GLY A 232 -17.62 -24.84 14.22
CA GLY A 232 -17.45 -25.09 15.65
C GLY A 232 -16.28 -24.36 16.30
N PHE A 233 -15.77 -23.28 15.71
CA PHE A 233 -14.70 -22.50 16.32
C PHE A 233 -15.22 -21.68 17.50
N ALA A 234 -14.44 -21.66 18.58
CA ALA A 234 -14.56 -20.62 19.59
C ALA A 234 -14.11 -19.29 19.00
N MET A 235 -14.88 -18.22 19.25
CA MET A 235 -14.59 -16.89 18.71
C MET A 235 -14.73 -15.84 19.80
N VAL A 236 -13.77 -14.91 19.83
CA VAL A 236 -13.85 -13.66 20.60
C VAL A 236 -14.08 -12.55 19.59
N VAL A 237 -15.26 -11.91 19.63
CA VAL A 237 -15.65 -10.86 18.69
C VAL A 237 -15.74 -9.54 19.43
N TYR A 238 -14.84 -8.62 19.09
CA TYR A 238 -14.87 -7.25 19.59
C TYR A 238 -15.87 -6.41 18.77
N ASP A 239 -16.94 -5.96 19.42
CA ASP A 239 -18.00 -5.17 18.79
C ASP A 239 -17.99 -3.72 19.28
N TYR A 240 -17.26 -2.87 18.57
CA TYR A 240 -17.21 -1.44 18.86
C TYR A 240 -18.58 -0.74 18.70
N LYS A 241 -19.44 -1.26 17.83
CA LYS A 241 -20.78 -0.70 17.53
C LYS A 241 -21.87 -1.61 18.08
N PHE A 242 -21.72 -2.04 19.34
CA PHE A 242 -22.66 -2.94 19.99
C PHE A 242 -24.11 -2.47 19.82
N PRO A 243 -25.07 -3.36 19.47
CA PRO A 243 -24.94 -4.83 19.34
C PRO A 243 -24.77 -5.34 17.90
N THR A 244 -24.12 -4.62 16.98
CA THR A 244 -24.08 -4.98 15.56
C THR A 244 -23.48 -6.37 15.28
N LEU A 245 -22.21 -6.59 15.64
CA LEU A 245 -21.53 -7.87 15.43
C LEU A 245 -22.00 -8.92 16.44
N ALA A 246 -22.29 -8.51 17.67
CA ALA A 246 -22.80 -9.40 18.72
C ALA A 246 -24.11 -10.07 18.29
N GLN A 247 -25.03 -9.33 17.67
CA GLN A 247 -26.29 -9.87 17.17
C GLN A 247 -26.07 -10.86 16.02
N LYS A 248 -25.14 -10.59 15.09
CA LYS A 248 -24.79 -11.51 13.99
C LYS A 248 -24.19 -12.81 14.51
N LEU A 249 -23.25 -12.71 15.46
CA LEU A 249 -22.64 -13.86 16.09
C LEU A 249 -23.68 -14.68 16.85
N TYR A 250 -24.53 -14.03 17.65
CA TYR A 250 -25.60 -14.71 18.39
C TYR A 250 -26.58 -15.43 17.45
N TYR A 251 -26.96 -14.79 16.35
CA TYR A 251 -27.81 -15.40 15.32
C TYR A 251 -27.20 -16.69 14.76
N HIS A 252 -25.93 -16.67 14.36
CA HIS A 252 -25.25 -17.85 13.85
C HIS A 252 -25.06 -18.93 14.92
N TYR A 253 -24.73 -18.54 16.16
CA TYR A 253 -24.69 -19.48 17.29
C TYR A 253 -26.04 -20.19 17.49
N ARG A 254 -27.17 -19.48 17.42
CA ARG A 254 -28.51 -20.07 17.57
C ARG A 254 -28.86 -21.02 16.42
N ILE A 255 -28.48 -20.69 15.18
CA ILE A 255 -28.66 -21.58 14.02
C ILE A 255 -27.86 -22.86 14.22
N ASN A 256 -26.58 -22.75 14.56
CA ASN A 256 -25.69 -23.90 14.70
C ASN A 256 -26.10 -24.77 15.89
N LYS A 257 -26.58 -24.16 16.99
CA LYS A 257 -27.14 -24.88 18.13
C LYS A 257 -28.39 -25.68 17.75
N LYS A 258 -29.28 -25.10 16.94
CA LYS A 258 -30.47 -25.80 16.42
C LYS A 258 -30.10 -26.93 15.46
N ALA A 259 -29.03 -26.75 14.68
CA ALA A 259 -28.53 -27.76 13.75
C ALA A 259 -27.71 -28.87 14.42
N GLY A 260 -27.39 -28.75 15.72
CA GLY A 260 -26.53 -29.71 16.43
C GLY A 260 -25.07 -29.67 16.00
N THR A 261 -24.62 -28.59 15.33
CA THR A 261 -23.23 -28.43 14.85
C THR A 261 -22.33 -27.71 15.83
N THR A 262 -22.89 -27.15 16.92
CA THR A 262 -22.10 -26.55 18.00
C THR A 262 -21.36 -27.63 18.78
N PRO A 263 -20.09 -27.41 19.14
CA PRO A 263 -19.35 -28.30 20.04
C PRO A 263 -20.09 -28.51 21.38
N GLU A 264 -19.83 -29.66 22.00
CA GLU A 264 -20.35 -29.96 23.33
C GLU A 264 -19.90 -28.89 24.34
N GLY A 265 -20.83 -28.43 25.19
CA GLY A 265 -20.56 -27.38 26.17
C GLY A 265 -20.40 -25.96 25.61
N CYS A 266 -20.60 -25.73 24.30
CA CYS A 266 -20.47 -24.39 23.71
C CYS A 266 -21.48 -23.39 24.33
N GLN A 267 -20.95 -22.29 24.90
CA GLN A 267 -21.74 -21.20 25.47
C GLN A 267 -21.50 -19.89 24.70
N PHE A 268 -22.51 -19.01 24.75
CA PHE A 268 -22.40 -17.65 24.23
C PHE A 268 -22.40 -16.67 25.40
N ASN A 269 -21.34 -15.89 25.51
CA ASN A 269 -21.12 -14.93 26.60
C ASN A 269 -20.80 -13.55 26.02
N ILE A 270 -21.28 -12.51 26.68
CA ILE A 270 -21.00 -11.11 26.34
C ILE A 270 -20.26 -10.49 27.51
N ILE A 271 -19.20 -9.73 27.23
CA ILE A 271 -18.62 -8.78 28.19
C ILE A 271 -18.93 -7.39 27.65
N ASN A 272 -19.76 -6.63 28.37
CA ASN A 272 -20.21 -5.30 27.98
C ASN A 272 -19.87 -4.29 29.08
N PHE A 273 -19.03 -3.31 28.75
CA PHE A 273 -18.59 -2.26 29.67
C PHE A 273 -19.52 -1.04 29.69
N VAL A 274 -20.45 -0.93 28.72
CA VAL A 274 -21.40 0.18 28.63
C VAL A 274 -22.72 -0.20 29.30
N ASN A 275 -23.31 -1.32 28.89
CA ASN A 275 -24.56 -1.82 29.45
C ASN A 275 -24.27 -3.09 30.27
N VAL A 276 -24.01 -2.90 31.56
CA VAL A 276 -23.58 -3.96 32.48
C VAL A 276 -24.61 -5.08 32.61
N GLU A 277 -25.90 -4.80 32.41
CA GLU A 277 -27.00 -5.77 32.45
C GLU A 277 -26.85 -6.91 31.42
N TYR A 278 -26.23 -6.64 30.27
CA TYR A 278 -25.95 -7.65 29.25
C TYR A 278 -24.59 -8.33 29.42
N SER A 279 -23.81 -7.88 30.41
CA SER A 279 -22.46 -8.36 30.64
C SER A 279 -22.44 -9.56 31.56
N ARG A 280 -21.65 -10.58 31.21
CA ARG A 280 -21.29 -11.65 32.12
C ARG A 280 -20.23 -11.13 33.09
N ARG A 281 -20.37 -11.49 34.37
CA ARG A 281 -19.36 -11.18 35.39
C ARG A 281 -18.10 -11.99 35.11
N VAL A 282 -16.96 -11.30 35.10
CA VAL A 282 -15.64 -11.90 34.95
C VAL A 282 -14.71 -11.22 35.96
N ASN A 283 -13.84 -12.01 36.57
CA ASN A 283 -12.77 -11.53 37.41
C ASN A 283 -11.45 -12.00 36.79
N PRO A 284 -10.68 -11.12 36.13
CA PRO A 284 -9.46 -11.49 35.42
C PRO A 284 -8.28 -11.80 36.34
N ILE A 285 -8.34 -11.40 37.61
CA ILE A 285 -7.27 -11.61 38.60
C ILE A 285 -7.58 -12.77 39.55
N GLN A 286 -8.44 -13.72 39.15
CA GLN A 286 -8.65 -14.93 39.92
C GLN A 286 -7.36 -15.75 40.01
N LEU A 287 -7.14 -16.37 41.17
CA LEU A 287 -5.99 -17.24 41.45
C LEU A 287 -5.77 -18.32 40.38
N LYS A 288 -6.83 -18.84 39.74
CA LYS A 288 -6.70 -19.83 38.65
C LYS A 288 -5.94 -19.31 37.41
N TYR A 289 -5.87 -18.00 37.23
CA TYR A 289 -5.08 -17.35 36.17
C TYR A 289 -3.73 -16.85 36.71
N ILE A 290 -3.67 -16.47 37.99
CA ILE A 290 -2.47 -15.97 38.67
C ILE A 290 -1.83 -17.10 39.50
N SER A 291 -1.16 -18.02 38.81
CA SER A 291 -0.57 -19.20 39.46
C SER A 291 0.70 -18.90 40.27
N ASN A 292 1.42 -17.83 39.92
CA ASN A 292 2.68 -17.44 40.52
C ASN A 292 2.90 -15.93 40.38
N LEU A 293 3.98 -15.42 40.99
CA LEU A 293 4.33 -14.00 40.94
C LEU A 293 4.59 -13.50 39.50
N ALA A 294 5.17 -14.32 38.62
CA ALA A 294 5.42 -13.94 37.23
C ALA A 294 4.10 -13.68 36.46
N ALA A 295 3.08 -14.52 36.67
CA ALA A 295 1.74 -14.31 36.11
C ALA A 295 1.06 -13.05 36.69
N ALA A 296 1.30 -12.74 37.96
CA ALA A 296 0.85 -11.49 38.58
C ALA A 296 1.52 -10.27 37.92
N SER A 297 2.83 -10.35 37.68
CA SER A 297 3.59 -9.29 36.99
C SER A 297 3.13 -9.08 35.55
N GLU A 298 2.96 -10.14 34.76
CA GLU A 298 2.45 -10.05 33.38
C GLU A 298 1.04 -9.43 33.33
N THR A 299 0.19 -9.80 34.29
CA THR A 299 -1.16 -9.23 34.42
C THR A 299 -1.11 -7.76 34.81
N ALA A 300 -0.26 -7.39 35.77
CA ALA A 300 -0.06 -6.01 36.21
C ALA A 300 0.48 -5.12 35.07
N GLU A 301 1.44 -5.62 34.30
CA GLU A 301 2.00 -4.95 33.12
C GLU A 301 0.92 -4.72 32.06
N THR A 302 0.19 -5.77 31.68
CA THR A 302 -0.92 -5.69 30.72
C THR A 302 -1.98 -4.67 31.16
N LEU A 303 -2.33 -4.66 32.45
CA LEU A 303 -3.27 -3.69 33.00
C LEU A 303 -2.73 -2.25 32.91
N LEU A 304 -1.47 -2.03 33.31
CA LEU A 304 -0.85 -0.72 33.29
C LEU A 304 -0.72 -0.16 31.86
N GLU A 305 -0.26 -0.99 30.91
CA GLU A 305 -0.17 -0.62 29.49
C GLU A 305 -1.55 -0.23 28.91
N SER A 306 -2.59 -1.00 29.26
CA SER A 306 -3.95 -0.74 28.78
C SER A 306 -4.53 0.59 29.29
N LEU A 307 -4.06 1.06 30.46
CA LEU A 307 -4.44 2.35 31.06
C LEU A 307 -3.63 3.51 30.46
N GLN A 308 -2.39 3.29 30.02
CA GLN A 308 -1.49 4.32 29.51
C GLN A 308 -1.73 4.76 28.05
N LYS A 309 -2.96 4.58 27.52
CA LYS A 309 -3.33 4.89 26.12
C LYS A 309 -2.76 6.24 25.64
N GLY A 310 -1.71 6.19 24.83
CA GLY A 310 -1.14 7.36 24.15
C GLY A 310 0.23 7.84 24.63
N LYS A 311 0.83 7.26 25.69
CA LYS A 311 2.24 7.51 26.00
C LYS A 311 3.13 6.66 25.08
N LYS A 312 3.68 7.31 24.05
CA LYS A 312 4.69 6.72 23.15
C LYS A 312 5.92 6.28 23.94
N GLU A 313 6.56 5.22 23.45
CA GLU A 313 7.88 4.66 23.79
C GLU A 313 9.05 5.67 23.64
N GLY A 314 8.95 6.83 24.28
CA GLY A 314 9.96 7.91 24.24
C GLY A 314 10.13 8.61 25.58
N SER A 315 9.69 7.97 26.65
CA SER A 315 9.77 8.46 28.01
C SER A 315 11.15 8.08 28.58
N GLY A 316 11.91 9.02 29.12
CA GLY A 316 13.32 8.83 29.52
C GLY A 316 13.51 7.75 30.60
N GLY A 317 14.75 7.44 30.97
CA GLY A 317 15.04 6.38 31.96
C GLY A 317 14.31 6.51 33.30
N SER A 318 13.91 7.73 33.70
CA SER A 318 13.06 7.95 34.88
C SER A 318 11.64 7.44 34.73
N ASP A 319 11.04 7.57 33.55
CA ASP A 319 9.67 7.11 33.30
C ASP A 319 9.60 5.59 33.28
N GLN A 320 10.64 4.94 32.75
CA GLN A 320 10.78 3.49 32.80
C GLN A 320 10.91 2.97 34.24
N PHE A 321 11.62 3.70 35.11
CA PHE A 321 11.70 3.38 36.54
C PHE A 321 10.32 3.44 37.22
N PHE A 322 9.52 4.48 36.97
CA PHE A 322 8.18 4.61 37.55
C PHE A 322 7.20 3.56 37.01
N GLN A 323 7.27 3.25 35.71
CA GLN A 323 6.48 2.16 35.12
C GLN A 323 6.83 0.82 35.77
N THR A 324 8.12 0.47 35.83
CA THR A 324 8.58 -0.79 36.42
C THR A 324 8.18 -0.89 37.89
N SER A 325 8.34 0.21 38.65
CA SER A 325 7.93 0.26 40.06
C SER A 325 6.43 0.07 40.23
N ALA A 326 5.61 0.70 39.38
CA ALA A 326 4.16 0.55 39.41
C ALA A 326 3.71 -0.88 39.06
N VAL A 327 4.36 -1.51 38.07
CA VAL A 327 4.11 -2.93 37.73
C VAL A 327 4.43 -3.83 38.92
N ASN A 328 5.62 -3.70 39.51
CA ASN A 328 6.03 -4.53 40.65
C ASN A 328 5.11 -4.33 41.86
N PHE A 329 4.74 -3.08 42.16
CA PHE A 329 3.85 -2.76 43.26
C PHE A 329 2.44 -3.35 43.07
N LEU A 330 1.87 -3.19 41.86
CA LEU A 330 0.57 -3.77 41.54
C LEU A 330 0.62 -5.31 41.52
N ALA A 331 1.70 -5.90 41.01
CA ALA A 331 1.91 -7.35 41.02
C ALA A 331 1.96 -7.91 42.44
N ALA A 332 2.66 -7.24 43.36
CA ALA A 332 2.70 -7.60 44.78
C ALA A 332 1.29 -7.54 45.40
N CYS A 333 0.52 -6.49 45.14
CA CYS A 333 -0.87 -6.39 45.62
C CYS A 333 -1.75 -7.51 45.04
N ILE A 334 -1.69 -7.77 43.74
CA ILE A 334 -2.45 -8.84 43.08
C ILE A 334 -2.09 -10.19 43.70
N TYR A 335 -0.80 -10.48 43.85
CA TYR A 335 -0.32 -11.75 44.38
C TYR A 335 -0.74 -11.93 45.85
N PHE A 336 -0.59 -10.90 46.68
CA PHE A 336 -1.09 -10.88 48.06
C PHE A 336 -2.57 -11.26 48.13
N PHE A 337 -3.44 -10.55 47.41
CA PHE A 337 -4.89 -10.80 47.48
C PHE A 337 -5.31 -12.13 46.86
N CYS A 338 -4.56 -12.65 45.88
CA CYS A 338 -4.77 -14.00 45.36
C CYS A 338 -4.48 -15.07 46.41
N ASN A 339 -3.53 -14.81 47.32
CA ASN A 339 -3.07 -15.78 48.31
C ASN A 339 -3.62 -15.58 49.72
N TYR A 340 -4.15 -14.40 50.01
CA TYR A 340 -4.68 -14.07 51.33
C TYR A 340 -5.93 -14.90 51.66
N GLU A 341 -5.87 -15.64 52.78
CA GLU A 341 -6.92 -16.54 53.24
C GLU A 341 -7.51 -17.42 52.11
N LYS A 342 -6.68 -18.15 51.36
CA LYS A 342 -7.16 -19.08 50.32
C LYS A 342 -8.23 -20.03 50.86
N ARG A 343 -9.35 -20.12 50.14
CA ARG A 343 -10.48 -21.00 50.44
C ARG A 343 -10.78 -21.91 49.25
N PRO A 344 -11.03 -23.21 49.47
CA PRO A 344 -11.41 -24.15 48.42
C PRO A 344 -12.91 -24.11 48.14
N TYR A 345 -13.29 -24.24 46.87
CA TYR A 345 -14.68 -24.29 46.42
C TYR A 345 -14.95 -25.51 45.55
N ASP A 346 -16.19 -25.99 45.58
CA ASP A 346 -16.70 -27.01 44.65
C ASP A 346 -17.13 -26.42 43.30
N GLU A 347 -17.56 -27.27 42.37
CA GLU A 347 -18.02 -26.86 41.02
C GLU A 347 -19.26 -25.96 41.07
N ASN A 348 -20.03 -26.00 42.17
CA ASN A 348 -21.23 -25.21 42.38
C ASN A 348 -20.95 -23.88 43.12
N GLY A 349 -19.68 -23.61 43.43
CA GLY A 349 -19.26 -22.41 44.15
C GLY A 349 -19.55 -22.43 45.65
N LYS A 350 -19.73 -23.60 46.26
CA LYS A 350 -19.86 -23.76 47.71
C LYS A 350 -18.47 -23.94 48.33
N GLU A 351 -18.23 -23.24 49.44
CA GLU A 351 -16.98 -23.36 50.21
C GLU A 351 -16.86 -24.76 50.83
N LEU A 352 -15.68 -25.36 50.68
CA LEU A 352 -15.33 -26.67 51.23
C LEU A 352 -14.53 -26.50 52.52
N ASN A 353 -14.60 -27.51 53.40
CA ASN A 353 -13.79 -27.53 54.61
C ASN A 353 -12.34 -27.83 54.25
N TYR A 354 -11.37 -27.27 54.97
CA TYR A 354 -9.95 -27.53 54.71
C TYR A 354 -9.13 -27.44 55.98
N ASP A 355 -8.10 -28.28 56.03
CA ASP A 355 -7.22 -28.36 57.18
C ASP A 355 -6.18 -27.23 57.08
N LYS A 356 -5.95 -26.54 58.21
CA LYS A 356 -5.08 -25.36 58.31
C LYS A 356 -3.88 -25.69 59.20
N THR A 357 -2.71 -25.20 58.82
CA THR A 357 -1.49 -25.24 59.62
C THR A 357 -1.00 -23.83 59.89
N ILE A 358 -0.34 -23.65 61.02
CA ILE A 358 0.36 -22.40 61.33
C ILE A 358 1.77 -22.55 60.77
N ASP A 359 2.17 -21.62 59.93
CA ASP A 359 3.53 -21.55 59.44
C ASP A 359 4.47 -21.19 60.61
N PRO A 360 5.50 -22.02 60.89
CA PRO A 360 6.37 -21.84 62.04
C PRO A 360 7.26 -20.59 61.99
N GLU A 361 7.52 -20.04 60.80
CA GLU A 361 8.35 -18.84 60.64
C GLU A 361 7.54 -17.55 60.78
N THR A 362 6.27 -17.59 60.38
CA THR A 362 5.46 -16.36 60.23
C THR A 362 4.28 -16.28 61.19
N GLY A 363 3.90 -17.39 61.81
CA GLY A 363 2.67 -17.49 62.59
C GLY A 363 1.38 -17.38 61.75
N MET A 364 1.50 -17.29 60.42
CA MET A 364 0.34 -17.17 59.54
C MET A 364 -0.35 -18.52 59.32
N ILE A 365 -1.68 -18.48 59.21
CA ILE A 365 -2.49 -19.66 58.97
C ILE A 365 -2.45 -19.99 57.46
N LYS A 366 -1.76 -21.07 57.10
CA LYS A 366 -1.68 -21.59 55.72
C LYS A 366 -2.55 -22.83 55.53
N PRO A 367 -3.22 -22.98 54.37
CA PRO A 367 -3.92 -24.23 54.06
C PRO A 367 -2.91 -25.37 53.85
N THR A 368 -3.19 -26.54 54.42
CA THR A 368 -2.36 -27.75 54.25
C THR A 368 -2.47 -28.38 52.86
N GLY A 369 -3.45 -27.94 52.07
CA GLY A 369 -3.84 -28.56 50.80
C GLY A 369 -4.84 -29.71 50.94
N VAL A 370 -5.11 -30.19 52.17
CA VAL A 370 -6.15 -31.20 52.42
C VAL A 370 -7.51 -30.52 52.50
N VAL A 371 -8.40 -30.87 51.57
CA VAL A 371 -9.77 -30.36 51.47
C VAL A 371 -10.74 -31.51 51.76
N ARG A 372 -11.84 -31.19 52.46
CA ARG A 372 -12.85 -32.15 52.89
C ARG A 372 -14.24 -31.71 52.42
N ASP A 373 -15.05 -32.69 52.01
CA ASP A 373 -16.45 -32.48 51.69
C ASP A 373 -17.29 -32.22 52.96
N ALA A 374 -18.60 -31.98 52.77
CA ALA A 374 -19.53 -31.77 53.87
C ALA A 374 -19.72 -33.01 54.77
N MET A 375 -19.28 -34.19 54.32
CA MET A 375 -19.33 -35.46 55.04
C MET A 375 -17.99 -35.78 55.72
N GLY A 376 -16.96 -34.93 55.57
CA GLY A 376 -15.63 -35.10 56.16
C GLY A 376 -14.64 -35.92 55.33
N ASN A 377 -15.03 -36.40 54.14
CA ASN A 377 -14.16 -37.18 53.25
C ASN A 377 -13.18 -36.25 52.53
N VAL A 378 -11.94 -36.70 52.33
CA VAL A 378 -10.94 -35.95 51.57
C VAL A 378 -11.38 -35.86 50.11
N THR A 379 -11.40 -34.66 49.55
CA THR A 379 -11.81 -34.37 48.18
C THR A 379 -10.88 -33.37 47.52
N THR A 380 -10.87 -33.33 46.20
CA THR A 380 -10.16 -32.32 45.42
C THR A 380 -11.09 -31.14 45.14
N PRO A 381 -10.70 -29.89 45.49
CA PRO A 381 -11.51 -28.72 45.16
C PRO A 381 -11.52 -28.46 43.66
N ALA A 382 -12.62 -27.88 43.16
CA ALA A 382 -12.70 -27.45 41.77
C ALA A 382 -11.78 -26.25 41.49
N TYR A 383 -11.69 -25.32 42.45
CA TYR A 383 -10.76 -24.20 42.42
C TYR A 383 -10.55 -23.60 43.81
N TRP A 384 -9.51 -22.79 43.95
CA TRP A 384 -9.22 -21.99 45.14
C TRP A 384 -9.44 -20.50 44.85
N LEU A 385 -9.93 -19.76 45.84
CA LEU A 385 -10.04 -18.30 45.77
C LEU A 385 -9.39 -17.68 47.00
N GLY A 386 -8.60 -16.62 46.80
CA GLY A 386 -8.29 -15.68 47.87
C GLY A 386 -9.56 -14.94 48.28
N LYS A 387 -9.74 -14.71 49.59
CA LYS A 387 -10.98 -14.15 50.15
C LYS A 387 -11.39 -12.81 49.53
N TYR A 388 -10.40 -12.01 49.16
CA TYR A 388 -10.57 -10.67 48.59
C TYR A 388 -9.87 -10.54 47.23
N SER A 389 -9.76 -11.65 46.49
CA SER A 389 -9.10 -11.71 45.17
C SER A 389 -9.99 -11.10 44.09
N ASP A 390 -10.25 -9.80 44.13
CA ASP A 390 -10.95 -9.05 43.06
C ASP A 390 -10.49 -7.59 42.96
N MET A 391 -10.75 -6.98 41.79
CA MET A 391 -10.25 -5.63 41.49
C MET A 391 -10.78 -4.56 42.45
N PRO A 392 -12.07 -4.54 42.86
CA PRO A 392 -12.54 -3.62 43.89
C PRO A 392 -11.73 -3.64 45.19
N HIS A 393 -11.39 -4.82 45.72
CA HIS A 393 -10.59 -4.91 46.94
C HIS A 393 -9.16 -4.40 46.73
N ILE A 394 -8.53 -4.76 45.61
CA ILE A 394 -7.20 -4.23 45.27
C ILE A 394 -7.23 -2.71 45.17
N LEU A 395 -8.21 -2.13 44.47
CA LEU A 395 -8.34 -0.68 44.34
C LEU A 395 -8.60 0.00 45.68
N SER A 396 -9.38 -0.62 46.56
CA SER A 396 -9.58 -0.12 47.93
C SER A 396 -8.27 -0.10 48.70
N PHE A 397 -7.47 -1.17 48.60
CA PHE A 397 -6.17 -1.26 49.26
C PHE A 397 -5.15 -0.27 48.70
N LEU A 398 -5.13 -0.06 47.39
CA LEU A 398 -4.28 0.94 46.73
C LEU A 398 -4.63 2.39 47.08
N ASN A 399 -5.81 2.64 47.67
CA ASN A 399 -6.20 3.96 48.18
C ASN A 399 -5.76 4.21 49.63
N GLU A 400 -5.21 3.20 50.32
CA GLU A 400 -4.65 3.38 51.66
C GLU A 400 -3.30 4.10 51.62
N SER A 401 -2.78 4.47 52.80
CA SER A 401 -1.45 5.08 52.89
C SER A 401 -0.35 4.09 52.47
N TYR A 402 0.74 4.58 51.88
CA TYR A 402 1.88 3.73 51.53
C TYR A 402 2.44 2.99 52.75
N GLU A 403 2.45 3.62 53.93
CA GLU A 403 2.90 2.98 55.17
C GLU A 403 2.07 1.74 55.49
N THR A 404 0.74 1.86 55.48
CA THR A 404 -0.19 0.75 55.68
C THR A 404 0.02 -0.34 54.63
N ILE A 405 0.14 0.03 53.36
CA ILE A 405 0.29 -0.93 52.27
C ILE A 405 1.59 -1.71 52.42
N PHE A 406 2.72 -1.03 52.64
CA PHE A 406 4.02 -1.70 52.77
C PHE A 406 4.12 -2.53 54.05
N GLU A 407 3.53 -2.09 55.17
CA GLU A 407 3.46 -2.90 56.39
C GLU A 407 2.71 -4.21 56.14
N VAL A 408 1.57 -4.16 55.44
CA VAL A 408 0.80 -5.36 55.08
C VAL A 408 1.57 -6.24 54.09
N LEU A 409 2.17 -5.68 53.04
CA LEU A 409 2.88 -6.49 52.04
C LEU A 409 4.19 -7.10 52.59
N MET A 410 4.87 -6.42 53.52
CA MET A 410 6.11 -6.92 54.13
C MET A 410 5.88 -7.94 55.25
N THR A 411 4.66 -8.03 55.80
CA THR A 411 4.30 -9.07 56.78
C THR A 411 3.96 -10.41 56.11
N ASP A 412 3.69 -10.42 54.79
CA ASP A 412 3.40 -11.64 54.04
C ASP A 412 4.67 -12.23 53.41
N THR A 413 5.11 -13.40 53.89
CA THR A 413 6.28 -14.12 53.34
C THR A 413 6.15 -14.63 51.92
N GLU A 414 4.94 -14.68 51.36
CA GLU A 414 4.78 -15.03 49.94
C GLU A 414 5.07 -13.81 49.04
N VAL A 415 5.00 -12.59 49.58
CA VAL A 415 5.24 -11.33 48.87
C VAL A 415 6.62 -10.75 49.20
N ALA A 416 7.06 -10.89 50.46
CA ALA A 416 8.37 -10.48 50.90
C ALA A 416 9.47 -11.38 50.26
N PRO A 417 10.59 -10.80 49.81
CA PRO A 417 11.66 -11.52 49.12
C PRO A 417 12.43 -12.51 49.99
#